data_AF-A0A8T5VWD1-F1
#
_entry.id   AF-A0A8T5VWD1-F1
#
_cell.length_a   1.000
_cell.length_b   1.000
_cell.length_c   1.000
_cell.angle_alpha   90.00
_cell.angle_beta   90.00
_cell.angle_gamma   90.00
#
_symmetry.space_group_name_H-M   'P 1'
#
loop_
_entity.id
_entity.type
_entity.pdbx_description
1 polymer ?
#
loop_
_entity_poly.entity_id
_entity_poly.type
_entity_poly.pdbx_seq_one_letter_code
_entity_poly.pdbx_strand_id
1 'polypeptide(L)'
;MNQLKELDRQVEAIERELAQIQRVNPMAKLLSSIPGIGPITATALAATVPDPTMFHSGREFAAWLGLTPKQNSTGGKDRLGRITKQGDSYLRHLLVIGARNVVRYPKARSRVGGGWIEALLERRRPMVVTIAVANKLARTVWAMMTTGEFYRPKLAA
;
A
#
# COMPACT_ATOMS: atom_id res chain seq x y z
N MET A 1 36.83 2.05 -2.86
CA MET A 1 35.95 3.25 -2.96
C MET A 1 35.22 3.41 -4.31
N ASN A 2 35.70 2.79 -5.41
CA ASN A 2 35.03 2.88 -6.73
C ASN A 2 33.81 1.96 -6.91
N GLN A 3 33.78 0.78 -6.29
CA GLN A 3 32.64 -0.16 -6.42
C GLN A 3 31.33 0.39 -5.83
N LEU A 4 31.40 1.12 -4.71
CA LEU A 4 30.22 1.75 -4.10
C LEU A 4 29.58 2.78 -5.05
N LYS A 5 30.42 3.67 -5.62
CA LYS A 5 29.97 4.69 -6.57
C LYS A 5 29.38 4.09 -7.85
N GLU A 6 29.91 2.96 -8.30
CA GLU A 6 29.38 2.26 -9.46
C GLU A 6 27.99 1.67 -9.16
N LEU A 7 27.83 1.07 -7.98
CA LEU A 7 26.54 0.53 -7.56
C LEU A 7 25.49 1.64 -7.39
N ASP A 8 25.86 2.79 -6.82
CA ASP A 8 24.99 3.95 -6.72
C ASP A 8 24.53 4.43 -8.11
N ARG A 9 25.45 4.48 -9.09
CA ARG A 9 25.11 4.86 -10.47
C ARG A 9 24.13 3.86 -11.11
N GLN A 10 24.30 2.57 -10.85
CA GLN A 10 23.40 1.53 -11.37
C GLN A 10 22.00 1.63 -10.74
N VAL A 11 21.93 1.88 -9.43
CA VAL A 11 20.66 2.12 -8.73
C VAL A 11 19.95 3.34 -9.32
N GLU A 12 20.65 4.46 -9.49
CA GLU A 12 20.08 5.67 -10.08
C GLU A 12 19.58 5.43 -11.51
N ALA A 13 20.30 4.66 -12.32
CA ALA A 13 19.89 4.33 -13.68
C ALA A 13 18.56 3.55 -13.68
N ILE A 14 18.45 2.54 -12.82
CA ILE A 14 17.22 1.73 -12.66
C ILE A 14 16.07 2.60 -12.13
N GLU A 15 16.32 3.48 -11.15
CA GLU A 15 15.28 4.37 -10.63
C GLU A 15 14.74 5.31 -11.72
N ARG A 16 15.61 5.83 -12.60
CA ARG A 16 15.19 6.67 -13.73
C ARG A 16 14.34 5.88 -14.71
N GLU A 17 14.73 4.66 -15.07
CA GLU A 17 13.95 3.78 -15.94
C GLU A 17 12.57 3.52 -15.36
N LEU A 18 12.51 3.20 -14.07
CA LEU A 18 11.26 2.91 -13.37
C LEU A 18 10.33 4.14 -13.28
N ALA A 19 10.91 5.33 -13.13
CA ALA A 19 10.17 6.59 -13.23
C ALA A 19 9.62 6.85 -14.64
N GLN A 20 10.34 6.44 -15.70
CA GLN A 20 9.81 6.53 -17.07
C GLN A 20 8.64 5.57 -17.29
N ILE A 21 8.78 4.31 -16.85
CA ILE A 21 7.69 3.31 -16.91
C ILE A 21 6.44 3.85 -16.20
N GLN A 22 6.62 4.42 -15.00
CA GLN A 22 5.52 5.00 -14.23
C GLN A 22 4.82 6.16 -14.96
N ARG A 23 5.55 6.98 -15.73
CA ARG A 23 4.97 8.10 -16.48
C ARG A 23 4.13 7.65 -17.67
N VAL A 24 4.57 6.59 -18.37
CA VAL A 24 3.91 6.11 -19.58
C VAL A 24 2.80 5.10 -19.30
N ASN A 25 2.84 4.41 -18.16
CA ASN A 25 1.79 3.48 -17.74
C ASN A 25 0.67 4.26 -17.00
N PRO A 26 -0.56 4.34 -17.56
CA PRO A 26 -1.65 5.11 -16.96
C PRO A 26 -2.03 4.63 -15.55
N MET A 27 -2.00 3.31 -15.32
CA MET A 27 -2.33 2.71 -14.02
C MET A 27 -1.26 3.04 -12.98
N ALA A 28 0.03 2.92 -13.32
CA ALA A 28 1.11 3.29 -12.41
C ALA A 28 1.06 4.79 -12.05
N LYS A 29 0.81 5.66 -13.05
CA LYS A 29 0.62 7.10 -12.82
C LYS A 29 -0.54 7.38 -11.87
N LEU A 30 -1.67 6.68 -12.06
CA LEU A 30 -2.86 6.80 -11.23
C LEU A 30 -2.55 6.42 -9.77
N LEU A 31 -1.94 5.24 -9.56
CA LEU A 31 -1.66 4.70 -8.23
C LEU A 31 -0.61 5.52 -7.47
N SER A 32 0.38 6.12 -8.15
CA SER A 32 1.37 7.01 -7.52
C SER A 32 0.78 8.30 -6.95
N SER A 33 -0.49 8.64 -7.22
CA SER A 33 -1.16 9.79 -6.58
C SER A 33 -1.51 9.53 -5.11
N ILE A 34 -1.50 8.26 -4.67
CA ILE A 34 -1.80 7.86 -3.29
C ILE A 34 -0.58 8.12 -2.41
N PRO A 35 -0.69 8.88 -1.31
CA PRO A 35 0.42 9.05 -0.38
C PRO A 35 0.86 7.69 0.20
N GLY A 36 2.15 7.40 0.11
CA GLY A 36 2.73 6.11 0.49
C GLY A 36 2.93 5.14 -0.68
N ILE A 37 2.44 5.44 -1.87
CA ILE A 37 2.68 4.62 -3.07
C ILE A 37 3.64 5.37 -3.98
N GLY A 38 4.90 4.93 -4.00
CA GLY A 38 5.94 5.45 -4.88
C GLY A 38 5.99 4.71 -6.23
N PRO A 39 6.95 5.07 -7.10
CA PRO A 39 7.09 4.48 -8.43
C PRO A 39 7.20 2.95 -8.40
N ILE A 40 8.05 2.39 -7.53
CA ILE A 40 8.27 0.93 -7.40
C ILE A 40 6.96 0.22 -7.05
N THR A 41 6.24 0.70 -6.03
CA THR A 41 4.97 0.10 -5.61
C THR A 41 3.90 0.24 -6.70
N ALA A 42 3.83 1.39 -7.36
CA ALA A 42 2.84 1.64 -8.40
C ALA A 42 3.06 0.78 -9.65
N THR A 43 4.30 0.68 -10.13
CA THR A 43 4.63 -0.16 -11.29
C THR A 43 4.48 -1.64 -10.97
N ALA A 44 4.87 -2.09 -9.77
CA ALA A 44 4.65 -3.46 -9.33
C ALA A 44 3.15 -3.80 -9.27
N LEU A 45 2.32 -2.94 -8.70
CA LEU A 45 0.86 -3.15 -8.67
C LEU A 45 0.26 -3.19 -10.08
N ALA A 46 0.65 -2.25 -10.95
CA ALA A 46 0.17 -2.20 -12.32
C ALA A 46 0.61 -3.42 -13.16
N ALA A 47 1.79 -3.98 -12.89
CA ALA A 47 2.31 -5.15 -13.58
C ALA A 47 1.70 -6.46 -13.06
N THR A 48 1.53 -6.60 -11.75
CA THR A 48 1.03 -7.84 -11.13
C THR A 48 -0.49 -7.97 -11.20
N VAL A 49 -1.22 -6.86 -11.25
CA VAL A 49 -2.70 -6.84 -11.24
C VAL A 49 -3.22 -6.17 -12.51
N PRO A 50 -3.14 -6.84 -13.68
CA PRO A 50 -3.58 -6.27 -14.95
C PRO A 50 -5.10 -6.08 -15.04
N ASP A 51 -5.87 -6.95 -14.38
CA ASP A 51 -7.33 -6.87 -14.32
C ASP A 51 -7.81 -6.84 -12.85
N PRO A 52 -8.23 -5.67 -12.33
CA PRO A 52 -8.72 -5.55 -10.96
C PRO A 52 -10.11 -6.16 -10.74
N THR A 53 -10.84 -6.48 -11.82
CA THR A 53 -12.20 -7.05 -11.75
C THR A 53 -12.20 -8.51 -11.30
N MET A 54 -11.04 -9.18 -11.31
CA MET A 54 -10.85 -10.51 -10.73
C MET A 54 -11.15 -10.58 -9.22
N PHE A 55 -11.24 -9.42 -8.55
CA PHE A 55 -11.64 -9.32 -7.15
C PHE A 55 -13.01 -8.63 -7.06
N HIS A 56 -13.94 -9.22 -6.31
CA HIS A 56 -15.29 -8.68 -6.07
C HIS A 56 -15.26 -7.44 -5.18
N SER A 57 -14.21 -7.26 -4.37
CA SER A 57 -14.09 -6.12 -3.48
C SER A 57 -12.63 -5.81 -3.11
N GLY A 58 -12.38 -4.57 -2.69
CA GLY A 58 -11.08 -4.21 -2.11
C GLY A 58 -10.73 -5.00 -0.85
N ARG A 59 -11.72 -5.55 -0.13
CA ARG A 59 -11.47 -6.44 1.02
C ARG A 59 -10.90 -7.78 0.56
N GLU A 60 -11.42 -8.32 -0.54
CA GLU A 60 -10.90 -9.53 -1.17
C GLU A 60 -9.49 -9.29 -1.72
N PHE A 61 -9.26 -8.15 -2.37
CA PHE A 61 -7.92 -7.76 -2.81
C PHE A 61 -6.92 -7.67 -1.65
N ALA A 62 -7.30 -7.03 -0.53
CA ALA A 62 -6.46 -6.99 0.66
C ALA A 62 -6.23 -8.37 1.29
N ALA A 63 -7.19 -9.29 1.18
CA ALA A 63 -7.05 -10.67 1.63
C ALA A 63 -6.08 -11.45 0.74
N TRP A 64 -6.17 -11.27 -0.58
CA TRP A 64 -5.25 -11.86 -1.57
C TRP A 64 -3.81 -11.39 -1.36
N LEU A 65 -3.61 -10.15 -0.90
CA LEU A 65 -2.29 -9.62 -0.49
C LEU A 65 -1.83 -10.11 0.90
N GLY A 66 -2.63 -10.90 1.61
CA GLY A 66 -2.32 -11.38 2.96
C GLY A 66 -2.31 -10.27 4.02
N LEU A 67 -3.03 -9.17 3.79
CA LEU A 67 -3.16 -8.01 4.70
C LEU A 67 -4.39 -8.09 5.61
N THR A 68 -5.15 -9.18 5.58
CA THR A 68 -6.29 -9.41 6.46
C THR A 68 -5.91 -10.26 7.68
N PRO A 69 -6.48 -9.99 8.87
CA PRO A 69 -6.31 -10.84 10.04
C PRO A 69 -6.80 -12.26 9.80
N LYS A 70 -6.10 -13.27 10.34
CA LYS A 70 -6.60 -14.64 10.42
C LYS A 70 -7.81 -14.68 11.36
N GLN A 71 -8.92 -15.24 10.90
CA GLN A 71 -10.09 -15.51 11.74
C GLN A 71 -9.91 -16.86 12.43
N ASN A 72 -9.93 -16.87 13.76
CA ASN A 72 -10.00 -18.07 14.57
C ASN A 72 -11.28 -18.00 15.39
N SER A 73 -12.25 -18.85 15.10
CA SER A 73 -13.52 -18.89 15.80
C SER A 73 -13.67 -20.27 16.45
N THR A 74 -13.79 -20.30 17.78
CA THR A 74 -14.05 -21.53 18.54
C THR A 74 -15.21 -21.27 19.51
N GLY A 75 -16.15 -22.23 19.59
CA GLY A 75 -17.29 -22.15 20.52
C GLY A 75 -18.13 -20.87 20.41
N GLY A 76 -18.32 -20.33 19.20
CA GLY A 76 -19.13 -19.12 18.97
C GLY A 76 -18.45 -17.79 19.31
N LYS A 77 -17.16 -17.78 19.68
CA LYS A 77 -16.40 -16.54 19.91
C LYS A 77 -15.45 -16.26 18.75
N ASP A 78 -15.68 -15.16 18.05
CA ASP A 78 -14.79 -14.70 16.99
C ASP A 78 -13.55 -14.01 17.59
N ARG A 79 -12.35 -14.46 17.20
CA ARG A 79 -11.09 -13.81 17.52
C ARG A 79 -10.29 -13.53 16.25
N LEU A 80 -9.93 -12.26 16.06
CA LEU A 80 -9.01 -11.84 15.00
C LEU A 80 -7.56 -11.96 15.49
N GLY A 81 -6.74 -12.68 14.73
CA GLY A 81 -5.33 -12.90 15.02
C GLY A 81 -4.39 -11.97 14.24
N ARG A 82 -3.15 -12.43 14.02
CA ARG A 82 -2.19 -11.78 13.11
C ARG A 82 -2.70 -11.83 11.67
N ILE A 83 -2.16 -10.97 10.81
CA ILE A 83 -2.40 -11.08 9.37
C ILE A 83 -2.00 -12.46 8.84
N THR A 84 -2.72 -12.97 7.85
CA THR A 84 -2.46 -14.31 7.29
C THR A 84 -1.06 -14.41 6.69
N LYS A 85 -0.56 -13.32 6.08
CA LYS A 85 0.65 -13.29 5.24
C LYS A 85 0.61 -14.27 4.05
N GLN A 86 -0.54 -14.88 3.81
CA GLN A 86 -0.82 -15.76 2.67
C GLN A 86 -1.20 -14.86 1.50
N GLY A 87 -0.43 -14.89 0.42
CA GLY A 87 -0.56 -13.94 -0.69
C GLY A 87 0.78 -13.47 -1.24
N ASP A 88 0.74 -12.46 -2.10
CA ASP A 88 1.95 -11.86 -2.67
C ASP A 88 2.80 -11.17 -1.58
N SER A 89 3.93 -11.80 -1.22
CA SER A 89 4.82 -11.28 -0.20
C SER A 89 5.52 -9.99 -0.60
N TYR A 90 5.76 -9.78 -1.89
CA TYR A 90 6.46 -8.62 -2.43
C TYR A 90 5.56 -7.40 -2.41
N LEU A 91 4.35 -7.48 -2.98
CA LEU A 91 3.37 -6.40 -2.93
C LEU A 91 2.97 -6.06 -1.49
N ARG A 92 2.79 -7.08 -0.63
CA ARG A 92 2.55 -6.86 0.81
C ARG A 92 3.69 -6.07 1.44
N HIS A 93 4.94 -6.42 1.15
CA HIS A 93 6.11 -5.71 1.69
C HIS A 93 6.15 -4.25 1.23
N LEU A 94 5.96 -3.99 -0.06
CA LEU A 94 5.93 -2.63 -0.63
C LEU A 94 4.82 -1.77 -0.01
N LEU A 95 3.62 -2.33 0.15
CA LEU A 95 2.50 -1.63 0.78
C LEU A 95 2.76 -1.34 2.27
N VAL A 96 3.43 -2.24 2.99
CA VAL A 96 3.80 -2.02 4.39
C VAL A 96 4.88 -0.95 4.53
N ILE A 97 5.87 -0.90 3.63
CA ILE A 97 6.85 0.20 3.58
C ILE A 97 6.16 1.53 3.32
N GLY A 98 5.29 1.57 2.30
CA GLY A 98 4.49 2.74 1.97
C GLY A 98 3.64 3.24 3.14
N ALA A 99 2.93 2.32 3.78
CA ALA A 99 2.13 2.60 4.98
C ALA A 99 2.98 3.10 6.14
N ARG A 100 4.20 2.57 6.33
CA ARG A 100 5.11 3.03 7.38
C ARG A 100 5.52 4.48 7.16
N ASN A 101 5.79 4.86 5.92
CA ASN A 101 6.06 6.26 5.58
C ASN A 101 4.83 7.15 5.84
N VAL A 102 3.64 6.73 5.45
CA VAL A 102 2.39 7.46 5.77
C VAL A 102 2.22 7.66 7.28
N VAL A 103 2.44 6.61 8.07
CA VAL A 103 2.36 6.69 9.53
C VAL A 103 3.44 7.62 10.09
N ARG A 104 4.67 7.60 9.55
CA ARG A 104 5.79 8.40 10.05
C ARG A 104 5.64 9.90 9.78
N TYR A 105 5.12 10.28 8.61
CA TYR A 105 5.13 11.68 8.17
C TYR A 105 3.75 12.35 8.29
N PRO A 106 3.59 13.41 9.12
CA PRO A 106 2.29 14.05 9.38
C PRO A 106 1.56 14.54 8.12
N LYS A 107 2.28 15.12 7.14
CA LYS A 107 1.70 15.58 5.87
C LYS A 107 1.10 14.44 5.05
N ALA A 108 1.70 13.24 5.08
CA ALA A 108 1.16 12.07 4.41
C ALA A 108 -0.03 11.49 5.20
N ARG A 109 0.09 11.48 6.52
CA ARG A 109 -0.94 11.02 7.46
C ARG A 109 -2.26 11.78 7.30
N SER A 110 -2.21 13.11 7.26
CA SER A 110 -3.40 13.96 7.12
C SER A 110 -4.13 13.71 5.78
N ARG A 111 -3.38 13.40 4.72
CA ARG A 111 -3.95 13.04 3.41
C ARG A 111 -4.52 11.62 3.36
N VAL A 112 -4.09 10.74 4.26
CA VAL A 112 -4.51 9.33 4.33
C VAL A 112 -5.28 9.09 5.63
N GLY A 113 -6.44 9.72 5.77
CA GLY A 113 -7.42 9.31 6.78
C GLY A 113 -7.91 10.36 7.74
N GLY A 114 -7.63 11.65 7.55
CA GLY A 114 -8.33 12.74 8.24
C GLY A 114 -8.46 12.54 9.76
N GLY A 115 -7.35 12.30 10.46
CA GLY A 115 -7.32 12.07 11.91
C GLY A 115 -7.44 10.61 12.36
N TRP A 116 -7.86 9.70 11.47
CA TRP A 116 -8.02 8.27 11.81
C TRP A 116 -6.71 7.60 12.23
N ILE A 117 -5.59 7.95 11.59
CA ILE A 117 -4.29 7.33 11.90
C ILE A 117 -3.81 7.82 13.28
N GLU A 118 -4.00 9.09 13.58
CA GLU A 118 -3.68 9.72 14.86
C GLU A 118 -4.44 9.04 16.00
N ALA A 119 -5.77 8.94 15.87
CA ALA A 119 -6.61 8.24 16.85
C ALA A 119 -6.23 6.77 17.05
N LEU A 120 -5.73 6.09 16.01
CA LEU A 120 -5.21 4.73 16.15
C LEU A 120 -3.89 4.69 16.92
N LEU A 121 -2.97 5.63 16.67
CA LEU A 121 -1.67 5.69 17.34
C LEU A 121 -1.78 5.96 18.83
N GLU A 122 -2.83 6.67 19.27
CA GLU A 122 -3.14 6.87 20.69
C GLU A 122 -3.50 5.56 21.41
N ARG A 123 -4.03 4.57 20.69
CA ARG A 123 -4.65 3.36 21.29
C ARG A 123 -3.94 2.06 20.94
N ARG A 124 -3.01 2.07 19.97
CA ARG A 124 -2.38 0.88 19.38
C ARG A 124 -0.91 1.11 19.10
N ARG A 125 -0.13 0.02 19.18
CA ARG A 125 1.30 0.03 18.83
C ARG A 125 1.51 0.47 17.37
N PRO A 126 2.55 1.24 17.04
CA PRO A 126 2.77 1.79 15.69
C PRO A 126 2.72 0.76 14.57
N MET A 127 3.32 -0.43 14.76
CA MET A 127 3.29 -1.47 13.72
C MET A 127 1.89 -2.02 13.47
N VAL A 128 1.01 -2.05 14.47
CA VAL A 128 -0.40 -2.44 14.26
C VAL A 128 -1.10 -1.40 13.41
N VAL A 129 -0.83 -0.11 13.66
CA VAL A 129 -1.35 1.00 12.85
C VAL A 129 -0.81 0.94 11.42
N THR A 130 0.49 0.67 11.24
CA THR A 130 1.09 0.50 9.91
C THR A 130 0.42 -0.60 9.11
N ILE A 131 0.11 -1.75 9.73
CA ILE A 131 -0.62 -2.83 9.04
C ILE A 131 -2.05 -2.40 8.69
N ALA A 132 -2.74 -1.69 9.58
CA ALA A 132 -4.08 -1.16 9.30
C ALA A 132 -4.06 -0.15 8.13
N VAL A 133 -3.05 0.72 8.09
CA VAL A 133 -2.83 1.66 6.97
C VAL A 133 -2.51 0.89 5.68
N ALA A 134 -1.67 -0.14 5.72
CA ALA A 134 -1.38 -0.97 4.54
C ALA A 134 -2.65 -1.64 3.98
N ASN A 135 -3.50 -2.17 4.86
CA ASN A 135 -4.81 -2.72 4.46
C ASN A 135 -5.71 -1.65 3.82
N LYS A 136 -5.75 -0.44 4.40
CA LYS A 136 -6.49 0.70 3.83
C LYS A 136 -5.95 1.10 2.45
N LEU A 137 -4.63 1.19 2.30
CA LEU A 137 -3.98 1.49 1.03
C LEU A 137 -4.31 0.42 -0.03
N ALA A 138 -4.26 -0.86 0.30
CA ALA A 138 -4.66 -1.94 -0.61
C ALA A 138 -6.10 -1.76 -1.12
N ARG A 139 -7.03 -1.44 -0.22
CA ARG A 139 -8.44 -1.19 -0.58
C ARG A 139 -8.60 0.05 -1.46
N THR A 140 -7.85 1.11 -1.20
CA THR A 140 -7.82 2.32 -2.03
C THR A 140 -7.24 2.03 -3.41
N VAL A 141 -6.15 1.27 -3.49
CA VAL A 141 -5.54 0.83 -4.75
C VAL A 141 -6.59 0.12 -5.59
N TRP A 142 -7.24 -0.92 -5.06
CA TRP A 142 -8.26 -1.66 -5.80
C TRP A 142 -9.41 -0.77 -6.29
N ALA A 143 -9.89 0.15 -5.43
CA ALA A 143 -10.93 1.09 -5.82
C ALA A 143 -10.47 1.99 -6.99
N MET A 144 -9.25 2.49 -6.96
CA MET A 144 -8.72 3.34 -8.05
C MET A 144 -8.47 2.54 -9.32
N MET A 145 -7.99 1.29 -9.21
CA MET A 145 -7.81 0.43 -10.38
C MET A 145 -9.15 0.12 -11.07
N THR A 146 -10.22 -0.05 -10.30
CA THR A 146 -11.57 -0.35 -10.83
C THR A 146 -12.28 0.89 -11.37
N THR A 147 -12.16 2.05 -10.74
CA THR A 147 -12.86 3.28 -11.19
C THR A 147 -12.06 4.12 -12.18
N GLY A 148 -10.73 3.97 -12.23
CA GLY A 148 -9.85 4.85 -13.00
C GLY A 148 -9.74 6.28 -12.43
N GLU A 149 -10.34 6.56 -11.27
CA GLU A 149 -10.33 7.90 -10.67
C GLU A 149 -9.07 8.15 -9.84
N PHE A 150 -8.55 9.38 -9.91
CA PHE A 150 -7.40 9.81 -9.10
C PHE A 150 -7.71 9.82 -7.60
N TYR A 151 -6.66 9.65 -6.79
CA TYR A 151 -6.78 9.67 -5.34
C TYR A 151 -7.33 11.02 -4.85
N ARG A 152 -8.48 10.98 -4.17
CA ARG A 152 -9.08 12.14 -3.49
C ARG A 152 -8.74 12.07 -2.00
N PRO A 153 -7.94 13.01 -1.45
CA PRO A 153 -7.63 13.02 -0.03
C PRO A 153 -8.89 13.23 0.80
N LYS A 154 -9.07 12.41 1.85
CA LYS A 154 -9.99 12.77 2.94
C LYS A 154 -9.24 13.71 3.87
N LEU A 155 -9.45 15.01 3.68
CA LEU A 155 -8.96 16.04 4.59
C LEU A 155 -9.67 15.88 5.94
N ALA A 156 -8.93 16.13 7.04
CA ALA A 156 -9.56 16.22 8.36
C ALA A 156 -10.53 17.41 8.34
N ALA A 157 -11.73 17.21 8.91
CA ALA A 157 -12.67 18.29 9.19
C ALA A 157 -12.18 19.14 10.36
#